data_AF-A0A8D3WYC9-F1
#
_entry.id   AF-A0A8D3WYC9-F1
#
_cell.length_a   1.000
_cell.length_b   1.000
_cell.length_c   1.000
_cell.angle_alpha   90.00
_cell.angle_beta   90.00
_cell.angle_gamma   90.00
#
_symmetry.space_group_name_H-M   'P 1'
#
loop_
_entity.id
_entity.type
_entity.pdbx_description
1 polymer ?
#
loop_
_entity_poly.entity_id
_entity_poly.type
_entity_poly.pdbx_seq_one_letter_code
_entity_poly.pdbx_strand_id
1 'polypeptide(L)'
;MKKYTCPCCGYQSLDSDGDYDICEICFWEDDPYQKLNANELGANSISLIEAQQNFIVFGACNKESLQHVRKPSVQDVKDFNWKPIISHE
;
A
#
# COMPACT_ATOMS: atom_id res chain seq x y z
N MET A 1 13.53 -2.95 -14.86
CA MET A 1 13.08 -1.61 -14.43
C MET A 1 13.03 -1.60 -12.91
N LYS A 2 13.30 -0.46 -12.27
CA LYS A 2 13.28 -0.35 -10.81
C LYS A 2 11.83 -0.37 -10.34
N LYS A 3 11.51 -1.15 -9.31
CA LYS A 3 10.20 -1.12 -8.63
C LYS A 3 10.29 -0.25 -7.39
N TYR A 4 9.16 0.38 -7.04
CA TYR A 4 9.04 1.26 -5.88
C TYR A 4 8.19 0.61 -4.77
N THR A 5 8.53 0.94 -3.53
CA THR A 5 7.87 0.41 -2.34
C THR A 5 6.46 0.96 -2.24
N CYS A 6 5.45 0.08 -2.28
CA CYS A 6 4.08 0.47 -1.99
C CYS A 6 3.98 0.94 -0.52
N PRO A 7 3.43 2.14 -0.25
CA PRO A 7 3.35 2.66 1.11
C PRO A 7 2.39 1.84 1.98
N CYS A 8 1.37 1.21 1.39
CA CYS A 8 0.40 0.37 2.11
C CYS A 8 1.01 -0.99 2.50
N CYS A 9 1.57 -1.74 1.55
CA CYS A 9 1.99 -3.11 1.82
C CYS A 9 3.50 -3.30 1.97
N GLY A 10 4.34 -2.28 1.73
CA GLY A 10 5.79 -2.36 1.88
C GLY A 10 6.53 -3.25 0.89
N TYR A 11 5.86 -3.81 -0.11
CA TYR A 11 6.50 -4.56 -1.20
C TYR A 11 6.85 -3.63 -2.36
N GLN A 12 8.00 -3.87 -2.99
CA GLN A 12 8.42 -3.17 -4.21
C GLN A 12 7.62 -3.67 -5.41
N SER A 13 6.46 -3.05 -5.64
CA SER A 13 5.44 -3.52 -6.58
C SER A 13 4.98 -2.45 -7.57
N LEU A 14 5.27 -1.18 -7.29
CA LEU A 14 4.88 -0.04 -8.11
C LEU A 14 5.92 0.24 -9.20
N ASP A 15 5.49 0.75 -10.35
CA ASP A 15 6.37 1.12 -11.48
C ASP A 15 6.87 2.57 -11.39
N SER A 16 6.21 3.38 -10.56
CA SER A 16 6.50 4.79 -10.26
C SER A 16 6.39 5.08 -8.75
N ASP A 17 6.73 6.31 -8.35
CA ASP A 17 6.70 6.77 -6.95
C ASP A 17 5.79 7.98 -6.80
N GLY A 18 4.54 7.74 -6.40
CA GLY A 18 3.53 8.78 -6.22
C GLY A 18 2.83 9.22 -7.51
N ASP A 19 2.73 8.34 -8.52
CA ASP A 19 2.01 8.63 -9.78
C ASP A 19 0.76 7.74 -9.94
N TYR A 20 0.05 7.45 -8.85
CA TYR A 20 -1.25 6.76 -8.86
C TYR A 20 -1.22 5.31 -9.40
N ASP A 21 -0.05 4.67 -9.38
CA ASP A 21 0.05 3.24 -9.68
C ASP A 21 -0.75 2.40 -8.68
N ILE A 22 -1.44 1.37 -9.17
CA ILE A 22 -2.15 0.41 -8.32
C ILE A 22 -1.22 -0.75 -7.97
N CYS A 23 -1.00 -0.95 -6.67
CA CYS A 23 -0.23 -2.07 -6.17
C CYS A 23 -0.96 -3.40 -6.41
N GLU A 24 -0.40 -4.29 -7.23
CA GLU A 24 -0.98 -5.62 -7.48
C GLU A 24 -1.04 -6.55 -6.24
N ILE A 25 -0.26 -6.26 -5.18
CA ILE A 25 -0.22 -7.08 -3.96
C ILE A 25 -1.33 -6.71 -2.96
N CYS A 26 -1.67 -5.43 -2.84
CA CYS A 26 -2.65 -4.97 -1.85
C CYS A 26 -3.77 -4.11 -2.43
N PHE A 27 -3.69 -3.74 -3.70
CA PHE A 27 -4.61 -2.90 -4.43
C PHE A 27 -4.70 -1.44 -3.93
N TRP A 28 -3.68 -0.95 -3.24
CA TRP A 28 -3.55 0.47 -2.91
C TRP A 28 -3.16 1.28 -4.15
N GLU A 29 -3.84 2.40 -4.41
CA GLU A 29 -3.46 3.38 -5.42
C GLU A 29 -2.45 4.38 -4.82
N ASP A 30 -1.26 4.51 -5.41
CA ASP A 30 -0.14 5.27 -4.86
C ASP A 30 -0.31 6.79 -4.99
N ASP A 31 -1.28 7.33 -4.24
CA ASP A 31 -1.61 8.75 -4.19
C ASP A 31 -0.51 9.55 -3.45
N PRO A 32 0.19 10.49 -4.12
CA PRO A 32 1.23 11.32 -3.51
C PRO A 32 0.70 12.18 -2.36
N TYR A 33 -0.58 12.57 -2.38
CA TYR A 33 -1.20 13.33 -1.29
C TYR A 33 -1.34 12.47 -0.03
N GLN A 34 -1.87 11.26 -0.15
CA GLN A 34 -2.04 10.35 1.00
C GLN A 34 -0.71 9.80 1.54
N LYS A 35 0.35 9.77 0.73
CA LYS A 35 1.71 9.48 1.22
C LYS A 35 2.23 10.52 2.22
N LEU A 36 1.90 11.79 2.00
CA LEU A 36 2.29 12.89 2.88
C LEU A 36 1.27 13.12 4.01
N ASN A 37 0.01 12.73 3.79
CA ASN A 37 -1.10 12.94 4.71
C ASN A 37 -1.77 11.60 5.04
N ALA A 38 -1.05 10.72 5.75
CA ALA A 38 -1.44 9.31 5.89
C ALA A 38 -2.78 9.04 6.58
N ASN A 39 -3.30 10.01 7.33
CA ASN A 39 -4.61 9.92 7.99
C ASN A 39 -5.76 10.49 7.14
N GLU A 40 -5.43 11.19 6.06
CA GLU A 40 -6.42 11.83 5.17
C GLU A 40 -6.89 10.87 4.06
N LEU A 41 -8.05 11.20 3.51
CA LEU A 41 -8.57 10.57 2.30
C LEU A 41 -7.95 11.20 1.05
N GLY A 42 -8.10 10.53 -0.09
CA GLY A 42 -7.56 11.00 -1.37
C GLY A 42 -8.13 10.18 -2.52
N ALA A 43 -7.26 9.66 -3.39
CA ALA A 43 -7.67 8.72 -4.44
C ALA A 43 -8.29 7.44 -3.86
N ASN A 44 -7.88 7.05 -2.65
CA ASN A 44 -8.43 5.89 -1.95
C ASN A 44 -9.57 6.31 -0.99
N SER A 45 -10.57 5.43 -0.83
CA SER A 45 -11.73 5.64 0.04
C SER A 45 -11.45 5.47 1.54
N ILE A 46 -10.21 5.16 1.91
CA ILE A 46 -9.72 4.98 3.28
C ILE A 46 -8.35 5.64 3.43
N SER A 47 -7.91 5.86 4.67
CA SER A 47 -6.60 6.42 4.96
C SER A 47 -5.48 5.40 4.70
N LEU A 48 -4.25 5.88 4.50
CA LEU A 48 -3.08 5.02 4.34
C LEU A 48 -2.82 4.20 5.62
N ILE A 49 -3.06 4.78 6.80
CA ILE A 49 -2.94 4.08 8.09
C ILE A 49 -3.90 2.90 8.14
N GLU A 50 -5.17 3.12 7.81
CA GLU A 50 -6.18 2.06 7.77
C GLU A 50 -5.82 0.98 6.75
N ALA A 51 -5.35 1.38 5.56
CA ALA A 51 -4.94 0.46 4.51
C ALA A 51 -3.78 -0.44 4.94
N GLN A 52 -2.78 0.11 5.63
CA GLN A 52 -1.66 -0.68 6.17
C GLN A 52 -2.15 -1.72 7.19
N GLN A 53 -3.06 -1.34 8.10
CA GLN A 53 -3.65 -2.24 9.08
C GLN A 53 -4.45 -3.36 8.41
N ASN A 54 -5.29 -3.00 7.44
CA ASN A 54 -6.08 -3.92 6.63
C ASN A 54 -5.20 -4.93 5.89
N PHE A 55 -4.10 -4.48 5.29
CA PHE A 55 -3.15 -5.38 4.63
C PHE A 55 -2.52 -6.38 5.62
N ILE A 56 -2.16 -5.93 6.82
CA ILE A 56 -1.61 -6.81 7.87
C ILE A 56 -2.64 -7.85 8.31
N VAL A 57 -3.92 -7.49 8.40
CA VAL A 57 -4.99 -8.38 8.89
C VAL A 57 -5.46 -9.36 7.82
N PHE A 58 -5.67 -8.91 6.57
CA PHE A 58 -6.30 -9.74 5.53
C PHE A 58 -5.66 -9.64 4.13
N GLY A 59 -4.56 -8.90 3.98
CA GLY A 59 -3.76 -8.93 2.75
C GLY A 59 -4.24 -8.01 1.61
N ALA A 60 -5.15 -7.08 1.86
CA ALA A 60 -5.56 -6.05 0.90
C ALA A 60 -5.75 -4.69 1.60
N CYS A 61 -5.75 -3.59 0.86
CA CYS A 61 -5.94 -2.24 1.41
C CYS A 61 -7.35 -2.08 2.02
N ASN A 62 -8.37 -2.68 1.42
CA ASN A 62 -9.73 -2.77 1.95
C ASN A 62 -10.36 -4.12 1.58
N LYS A 63 -11.54 -4.44 2.13
CA LYS A 63 -12.20 -5.74 1.90
C LYS A 63 -12.70 -5.93 0.47
N GLU A 64 -13.14 -4.87 -0.19
CA GLU A 64 -13.67 -4.91 -1.56
C GLU A 64 -12.57 -5.26 -2.57
N SER A 65 -11.33 -4.86 -2.26
CA SER A 65 -10.13 -5.13 -3.04
C SER A 65 -9.63 -6.57 -3.00
N LEU A 66 -10.14 -7.43 -2.10
CA LEU A 66 -9.65 -8.81 -1.93
C LEU A 66 -9.71 -9.64 -3.22
N GLN A 67 -10.63 -9.33 -4.13
CA GLN A 67 -10.74 -10.03 -5.42
C GLN A 67 -9.70 -9.57 -6.47
N HIS A 68 -9.01 -8.46 -6.22
CA HIS A 68 -8.05 -7.85 -7.15
C HIS A 68 -6.59 -8.05 -6.75
N VAL A 69 -6.32 -8.55 -5.54
CA VAL A 69 -4.96 -8.78 -5.06
C VAL A 69 -4.36 -10.08 -5.57
N ARG A 70 -3.04 -10.09 -5.77
CA ARG A 70 -2.25 -11.33 -5.80
C ARG A 70 -1.46 -11.51 -4.52
N LYS A 71 -1.24 -12.76 -4.12
CA LYS A 71 -0.35 -13.08 -3.00
C LYS A 71 1.10 -12.73 -3.36
N PRO A 72 1.90 -12.20 -2.41
CA PRO A 72 3.35 -12.09 -2.59
C PRO A 72 3.98 -13.45 -2.87
N SER A 73 4.97 -13.46 -3.75
CA SER A 73 5.78 -14.61 -4.14
C SER A 73 7.22 -14.45 -3.62
N VAL A 74 8.04 -15.48 -3.82
CA VAL A 74 9.47 -15.44 -3.48
C VAL A 74 10.28 -14.43 -4.28
N GLN A 75 9.74 -13.92 -5.40
CA GLN A 75 10.38 -12.91 -6.24
C GLN A 75 10.06 -11.49 -5.78
N ASP A 76 9.03 -11.32 -4.94
CA ASP A 76 8.64 -10.01 -4.43
C ASP A 76 9.57 -9.56 -3.31
N VAL A 77 10.16 -8.38 -3.48
CA VAL A 77 11.06 -7.79 -2.50
C VAL A 77 10.26 -6.95 -1.51
N LYS A 78 10.32 -7.30 -0.23
CA LYS A 78 9.80 -6.49 0.88
C LYS A 78 10.86 -5.48 1.30
N ASP A 79 10.48 -4.21 1.40
CA ASP A 79 11.34 -3.17 1.94
C ASP A 79 11.54 -3.39 3.45
N PHE A 80 12.79 -3.56 3.87
CA PHE A 80 13.14 -3.79 5.28
C PHE A 80 12.91 -2.56 6.17
N ASN A 81 12.91 -1.36 5.56
CA ASN A 81 12.63 -0.10 6.24
C ASN A 81 11.14 0.20 6.37
N TRP A 82 10.28 -0.49 5.61
CA TRP A 82 8.85 -0.32 5.74
C TRP A 82 8.39 -0.77 7.12
N LYS A 83 7.62 0.10 7.78
CA LYS A 83 6.95 -0.16 9.05
C LYS A 83 5.53 0.37 8.98
N PRO A 84 4.57 -0.28 9.66
CA PRO A 84 3.24 0.29 9.83
C PRO A 84 3.35 1.64 10.53
N ILE A 85 2.58 2.60 10.04
CA ILE A 85 2.40 3.90 10.67
C ILE A 85 1.59 3.65 11.93
N ILE A 86 2.19 3.96 13.06
CA ILE A 86 1.53 3.92 14.36
C ILE A 86 0.98 5.32 14.57
N SER A 87 -0.34 5.49 14.55
CA SER A 87 -0.96 6.71 15.02
C SER A 87 -0.65 6.82 16.52
N HIS A 88 0.20 7.77 16.90
CA HIS A 88 0.24 8.22 18.27
C HIS A 88 -1.03 9.07 18.47
N GLU A 89 -1.95 8.56 19.28
CA GLU A 89 -3.06 9.37 19.82
C GLU A 89 -2.52 10.60 20.57
#